data_AF-A0A7T6Z6B2-F1
#
_entry.id   AF-A0A7T6Z6B2-F1
#
_cell.length_a   1.000
_cell.length_b   1.000
_cell.length_c   1.000
_cell.angle_alpha   90.00
_cell.angle_beta   90.00
_cell.angle_gamma   90.00
#
_symmetry.space_group_name_H-M   'P 1'
#
loop_
_entity.id
_entity.type
_entity.pdbx_description
1 polymer ?
#
loop_
_entity_poly.entity_id
_entity_poly.type
_entity_poly.pdbx_seq_one_letter_code
_entity_poly.pdbx_strand_id
1 'polypeptide(L)'
;MNRKTIIIILISIVSFIVLCGIALYAILYNFFESSPPPDDPGKVEEETESYLEDRYDEEFVAEYDDYEDFTRNLYYLEAYPVENEHLVFQVTKGINIERYYDNYQYHKWGDLGIDETLTNETDELFPDARDIDFDLVSSRNSLLINSYIYLSLEEDAIDWDEEEERIYDLIEFYRDENIYSTIRVYYENIDLMYEMIEEELEEINAPEDVADYQQDIEEDGSVT
;
A
#
# COMPACT_ATOMS: atom_id res chain seq x y z
N MET A 1 39.58 -36.84 45.97
CA MET A 1 39.47 -36.58 44.52
C MET A 1 40.33 -35.35 44.19
N ASN A 2 41.19 -35.40 43.17
CA ASN A 2 42.07 -34.28 42.81
C ASN A 2 41.24 -33.13 42.19
N ARG A 3 41.59 -31.87 42.47
CA ARG A 3 41.01 -30.66 41.85
C ARG A 3 40.94 -30.76 40.32
N LYS A 4 41.96 -31.37 39.68
CA LYS A 4 41.96 -31.63 38.23
C LYS A 4 40.83 -32.56 37.79
N THR A 5 40.54 -33.60 38.57
CA THR A 5 39.44 -34.53 38.31
C THR A 5 38.08 -33.84 38.42
N ILE A 6 37.90 -32.94 39.40
CA ILE A 6 36.66 -32.16 39.58
C ILE A 6 36.41 -31.26 38.35
N ILE A 7 37.45 -30.56 37.88
CA ILE A 7 37.33 -29.67 36.72
C ILE A 7 36.94 -30.44 35.45
N ILE A 8 37.54 -31.60 35.21
CA ILE A 8 37.21 -32.43 34.04
C ILE A 8 35.76 -32.90 34.08
N ILE A 9 35.27 -33.30 35.25
CA ILE A 9 33.87 -33.72 35.43
C ILE A 9 32.92 -32.55 35.12
N LEU A 10 33.19 -31.35 35.63
CA LEU A 10 32.35 -30.17 35.38
C LEU A 10 32.31 -29.80 33.90
N ILE A 11 33.45 -29.77 33.21
CA ILE A 11 33.50 -29.49 31.76
C ILE A 11 32.66 -30.53 31.00
N SER A 12 32.79 -31.81 31.36
CA SER A 12 32.04 -32.89 30.71
C SER A 12 30.53 -32.74 30.90
N ILE A 13 30.08 -32.35 32.10
CA ILE A 13 28.65 -32.09 32.38
C ILE A 13 28.14 -30.90 31.57
N VAL A 14 28.88 -29.79 31.53
CA VAL A 14 28.49 -28.59 30.77
C VAL A 14 28.41 -28.90 29.28
N SER A 15 29.42 -29.57 28.71
CA SER A 15 29.41 -29.99 27.31
C SER A 15 28.23 -30.91 27.00
N PHE A 16 27.90 -31.84 27.90
CA PHE A 16 26.74 -32.71 27.73
C PHE A 16 25.42 -31.93 27.72
N ILE A 17 25.23 -30.97 28.64
CA ILE A 17 24.03 -30.12 28.68
C ILE A 17 23.87 -29.32 27.38
N VAL A 18 24.96 -28.72 26.88
CA VAL A 18 24.94 -27.94 25.62
C VAL A 18 24.58 -28.83 24.44
N LEU A 19 25.17 -30.03 24.35
CA LEU A 19 24.84 -30.98 23.29
C LEU A 19 23.38 -31.45 23.35
N CYS A 20 22.86 -31.72 24.55
CA CYS A 20 21.43 -32.03 24.73
C CYS A 20 20.53 -30.87 24.32
N GLY A 21 20.91 -29.62 24.61
CA GLY A 21 20.17 -28.43 24.19
C GLY A 21 20.11 -28.28 22.67
N ILE A 22 21.25 -28.47 21.98
CA ILE A 22 21.32 -28.43 20.52
C ILE A 22 20.49 -29.57 19.90
N ALA A 23 20.60 -30.78 20.44
CA ALA A 23 19.82 -31.91 19.96
C ALA A 23 18.31 -31.70 20.15
N LEU A 24 17.89 -31.19 21.30
CA LEU A 24 16.49 -30.87 21.57
C LEU A 24 15.98 -29.78 20.62
N TYR A 25 16.77 -28.71 20.42
CA TYR A 25 16.43 -27.66 19.48
C TYR A 25 16.26 -28.21 18.05
N ALA A 26 17.18 -29.04 17.58
CA ALA A 26 17.09 -29.65 16.25
C ALA A 26 15.86 -30.57 16.11
N ILE A 27 15.52 -31.33 17.15
CA ILE A 27 14.31 -32.19 17.14
C ILE A 27 13.05 -31.32 17.09
N LEU A 28 12.96 -30.30 17.93
CA LEU A 28 11.81 -29.39 17.95
C LEU A 28 11.69 -28.66 16.61
N TYR A 29 12.78 -28.13 16.09
CA TYR A 29 12.82 -27.44 14.79
C TYR A 29 12.29 -28.33 13.67
N ASN A 30 12.82 -29.57 13.52
CA ASN A 30 12.31 -30.49 12.50
C ASN A 30 10.85 -30.90 12.75
N PHE A 31 10.45 -31.11 14.01
CA PHE A 31 9.08 -31.50 14.33
C PHE A 31 8.07 -30.41 13.93
N PHE A 32 8.41 -29.14 14.19
CA PHE A 32 7.54 -28.03 13.88
C PHE A 32 7.62 -27.55 12.42
N GLU A 33 8.76 -27.68 11.76
CA GLU A 33 8.91 -27.31 10.34
C GLU A 33 8.34 -28.39 9.41
N SER A 34 8.27 -29.64 9.86
CA SER A 34 7.69 -30.76 9.10
C SER A 34 6.28 -31.15 9.54
N SER A 35 5.62 -30.30 10.34
CA SER A 35 4.24 -30.56 10.73
C SER A 35 3.34 -30.33 9.50
N PRO A 36 2.46 -31.30 9.15
CA PRO A 36 1.55 -31.13 8.03
C PRO A 36 0.54 -30.02 8.35
N PRO A 37 0.01 -29.33 7.32
CA PRO A 37 -1.04 -28.35 7.54
C PRO A 37 -2.22 -28.95 8.31
N PRO A 38 -2.83 -28.18 9.23
CA PRO A 38 -3.90 -28.69 10.09
C PRO A 38 -5.20 -28.98 9.34
N ASP A 39 -5.41 -28.35 8.18
CA ASP A 39 -6.55 -28.59 7.31
C ASP A 39 -6.10 -29.24 5.98
N ASP A 40 -7.05 -29.91 5.33
CA ASP A 40 -6.87 -30.43 3.98
C ASP A 40 -6.72 -29.27 2.97
N PRO A 41 -5.68 -29.25 2.12
CA PRO A 41 -5.46 -28.16 1.16
C PRO A 41 -6.68 -27.87 0.28
N GLY A 42 -7.37 -28.90 -0.21
CA GLY A 42 -8.56 -28.73 -1.06
C GLY A 42 -9.71 -28.03 -0.33
N LYS A 43 -9.87 -28.30 0.98
CA LYS A 43 -10.83 -27.56 1.80
C LYS A 43 -10.43 -26.08 1.94
N VAL A 44 -9.14 -25.78 2.04
CA VAL A 44 -8.65 -24.39 2.14
C VAL A 44 -8.86 -23.64 0.83
N GLU A 45 -8.65 -24.29 -0.31
CA GLU A 45 -8.95 -23.78 -1.65
C GLU A 45 -10.44 -23.42 -1.77
N GLU A 46 -11.35 -24.37 -1.51
CA GLU A 46 -12.81 -24.15 -1.58
C GLU A 46 -13.29 -23.00 -0.67
N GLU A 47 -12.77 -22.92 0.56
CA GLU A 47 -13.10 -21.83 1.49
C GLU A 47 -12.53 -20.48 1.04
N THR A 48 -11.43 -20.48 0.30
CA THR A 48 -10.82 -19.27 -0.26
C THR A 48 -11.60 -18.77 -1.47
N GLU A 49 -11.99 -19.67 -2.38
CA GLU A 49 -12.88 -19.36 -3.51
C GLU A 49 -14.18 -18.74 -3.02
N SER A 50 -14.84 -19.38 -2.05
CA SER A 50 -16.08 -18.86 -1.46
C SER A 50 -15.91 -17.46 -0.84
N TYR A 51 -14.76 -17.18 -0.23
CA TYR A 51 -14.46 -15.87 0.33
C TYR A 51 -14.30 -14.79 -0.76
N LEU A 52 -13.61 -15.12 -1.85
CA LEU A 52 -13.38 -14.20 -2.97
C LEU A 52 -14.69 -13.93 -3.72
N GLU A 53 -15.49 -14.97 -3.96
CA GLU A 53 -16.81 -14.87 -4.60
C GLU A 53 -17.76 -13.98 -3.81
N ASP A 54 -17.88 -14.16 -2.49
CA ASP A 54 -18.72 -13.32 -1.63
C ASP A 54 -18.24 -11.86 -1.59
N ARG A 55 -16.92 -11.65 -1.72
CA ARG A 55 -16.31 -10.32 -1.62
C ARG A 55 -16.38 -9.53 -2.93
N TYR A 56 -16.28 -10.18 -4.08
CA TYR A 56 -16.10 -9.52 -5.38
C TYR A 56 -17.20 -9.81 -6.40
N ASP A 57 -18.18 -10.67 -6.08
CA ASP A 57 -19.29 -11.06 -6.97
C ASP A 57 -18.82 -11.63 -8.33
N GLU A 58 -17.74 -12.41 -8.29
CA GLU A 58 -17.05 -13.01 -9.44
C GLU A 58 -16.59 -14.43 -9.09
N GLU A 59 -16.53 -15.34 -10.07
CA GLU A 59 -16.03 -16.70 -9.88
C GLU A 59 -14.49 -16.75 -9.89
N PHE A 60 -13.90 -17.45 -8.92
CA PHE A 60 -12.45 -17.58 -8.77
C PHE A 60 -12.00 -19.04 -8.74
N VAL A 61 -10.73 -19.25 -9.07
CA VAL A 61 -10.01 -20.49 -8.77
C VAL A 61 -8.92 -20.15 -7.77
N ALA A 62 -8.80 -20.95 -6.72
CA ALA A 62 -7.71 -20.85 -5.75
C ALA A 62 -6.86 -22.12 -5.75
N GLU A 63 -5.55 -21.95 -5.81
CA GLU A 63 -4.57 -23.05 -5.82
C GLU A 63 -3.67 -22.92 -4.60
N TYR A 64 -3.58 -23.99 -3.80
CA TYR A 64 -2.70 -24.04 -2.64
C TYR A 64 -1.23 -23.96 -3.09
N ASP A 65 -0.48 -23.03 -2.48
CA ASP A 65 0.96 -22.89 -2.72
C ASP A 65 1.75 -23.45 -1.52
N ASP A 66 1.59 -22.84 -0.35
CA ASP A 66 2.41 -23.18 0.82
C ASP A 66 1.69 -22.95 2.16
N TYR A 67 2.26 -23.52 3.22
CA TYR A 67 1.80 -23.38 4.59
C TYR A 67 2.96 -23.02 5.54
N GLU A 68 2.88 -21.86 6.17
CA GLU A 68 3.87 -21.41 7.16
C GLU A 68 3.40 -21.71 8.59
N ASP A 69 3.78 -22.89 9.06
CA ASP A 69 3.30 -23.49 10.30
C ASP A 69 3.86 -22.81 11.57
N PHE A 70 5.18 -22.57 11.62
CA PHE A 70 5.84 -22.43 12.92
C PHE A 70 5.65 -21.08 13.62
N THR A 71 5.43 -19.99 12.88
CA THR A 71 5.40 -18.65 13.49
C THR A 71 4.12 -17.88 13.25
N ARG A 72 3.34 -18.25 12.21
CA ARG A 72 2.20 -17.43 11.77
C ARG A 72 0.92 -18.22 11.54
N ASN A 73 0.98 -19.55 11.32
CA ASN A 73 -0.18 -20.39 11.00
C ASN A 73 -0.96 -19.80 9.81
N LEU A 74 -0.25 -19.60 8.70
CA LEU A 74 -0.77 -18.97 7.49
C LEU A 74 -0.75 -19.96 6.33
N TYR A 75 -1.86 -20.06 5.63
CA TYR A 75 -1.90 -20.60 4.29
C TYR A 75 -1.62 -19.50 3.28
N TYR A 76 -0.80 -19.80 2.29
CA TYR A 76 -0.58 -18.98 1.11
C TYR A 76 -1.16 -19.72 -0.09
N LEU A 77 -1.98 -19.01 -0.84
CA LEU A 77 -2.64 -19.49 -2.04
C LEU A 77 -2.37 -18.51 -3.18
N GLU A 78 -2.32 -19.02 -4.39
CA GLU A 78 -2.48 -18.23 -5.59
C GLU A 78 -3.95 -18.30 -6.02
N ALA A 79 -4.49 -17.20 -6.53
CA ALA A 79 -5.85 -17.17 -7.03
C ALA A 79 -5.93 -16.34 -8.32
N TYR A 80 -6.93 -16.63 -9.14
CA TYR A 80 -7.24 -15.89 -10.35
C TYR A 80 -8.74 -15.96 -10.65
N PRO A 81 -9.33 -14.91 -11.24
CA PRO A 81 -10.70 -14.97 -11.71
C PRO A 81 -10.83 -15.90 -12.91
N VAL A 82 -11.96 -16.62 -13.01
CA VAL A 82 -12.23 -17.56 -14.11
C VAL A 82 -12.25 -16.84 -15.47
N GLU A 83 -12.72 -15.60 -15.51
CA GLU A 83 -12.77 -14.81 -16.75
C GLU A 83 -11.40 -14.25 -17.18
N ASN A 84 -10.41 -14.22 -16.29
CA ASN A 84 -9.07 -13.70 -16.57
C ASN A 84 -7.96 -14.47 -15.83
N GLU A 85 -7.64 -15.66 -16.33
CA GLU A 85 -6.59 -16.55 -15.77
C GLU A 85 -5.18 -15.94 -15.70
N HIS A 86 -4.92 -14.84 -16.40
CA HIS A 86 -3.63 -14.15 -16.35
C HIS A 86 -3.48 -13.23 -15.14
N LEU A 87 -4.59 -12.87 -14.50
CA LEU A 87 -4.63 -12.00 -13.33
C LEU A 87 -4.39 -12.81 -12.05
N VAL A 88 -3.17 -13.34 -11.90
CA VAL A 88 -2.79 -14.16 -10.74
C VAL A 88 -2.38 -13.25 -9.58
N PHE A 89 -2.95 -13.51 -8.41
CA PHE A 89 -2.71 -12.76 -7.18
C PHE A 89 -2.59 -13.69 -5.97
N GLN A 90 -2.09 -13.18 -4.84
CA GLN A 90 -1.86 -13.96 -3.63
C GLN A 90 -2.98 -13.78 -2.61
N VAL A 91 -3.37 -14.88 -1.98
CA VAL A 91 -4.27 -14.90 -0.83
C VAL A 91 -3.58 -15.54 0.37
N THR A 92 -3.66 -14.87 1.51
CA THR A 92 -3.17 -15.37 2.80
C THR A 92 -4.33 -15.62 3.73
N LYS A 93 -4.45 -16.84 4.26
CA LYS A 93 -5.45 -17.20 5.26
C LYS A 93 -4.81 -17.55 6.59
N GLY A 94 -5.20 -16.84 7.65
CA GLY A 94 -4.75 -17.14 9.01
C GLY A 94 -5.69 -18.10 9.75
N ILE A 95 -5.16 -19.25 10.19
CA ILE A 95 -5.94 -20.30 10.88
C ILE A 95 -6.54 -19.78 12.20
N ASN A 96 -5.74 -19.10 13.01
CA ASN A 96 -6.16 -18.74 14.37
C ASN A 96 -7.09 -17.53 14.43
N ILE A 97 -7.19 -16.76 13.34
CA ILE A 97 -7.93 -15.50 13.29
C ILE A 97 -9.08 -15.53 12.29
N GLU A 98 -9.23 -16.63 11.52
CA GLU A 98 -10.22 -16.76 10.45
C GLU A 98 -10.28 -15.51 9.56
N ARG A 99 -9.11 -14.96 9.24
CA ARG A 99 -8.98 -13.78 8.38
C ARG A 99 -8.28 -14.15 7.09
N TYR A 100 -8.86 -13.65 6.02
CA TYR A 100 -8.26 -13.63 4.69
C TYR A 100 -7.64 -12.27 4.43
N TYR A 101 -6.54 -12.30 3.69
CA TYR A 101 -5.91 -11.13 3.11
C TYR A 101 -5.60 -11.46 1.66
N ASP A 102 -6.17 -10.72 0.73
CA ASP A 102 -5.87 -10.83 -0.69
C ASP A 102 -5.31 -9.52 -1.22
N ASN A 103 -4.62 -9.60 -2.34
CA ASN A 103 -4.20 -8.43 -3.10
C ASN A 103 -4.89 -8.38 -4.49
N TYR A 104 -6.09 -8.95 -4.63
CA TYR A 104 -6.82 -9.02 -5.90
C TYR A 104 -6.95 -7.64 -6.54
N GLN A 105 -7.48 -6.68 -5.77
CA GLN A 105 -7.70 -5.31 -6.23
C GLN A 105 -6.39 -4.65 -6.72
N TYR A 106 -5.27 -4.90 -6.03
CA TYR A 106 -3.98 -4.37 -6.48
C TYR A 106 -3.60 -4.88 -7.87
N HIS A 107 -3.78 -6.18 -8.11
CA HIS A 107 -3.50 -6.78 -9.41
C HIS A 107 -4.53 -6.37 -10.47
N LYS A 108 -5.84 -6.44 -10.15
CA LYS A 108 -6.94 -6.05 -11.04
C LYS A 108 -6.68 -4.66 -11.60
N TRP A 109 -6.43 -3.70 -10.73
CA TRP A 109 -6.19 -2.31 -11.12
C TRP A 109 -4.79 -2.12 -11.73
N GLY A 110 -3.75 -2.76 -11.19
CA GLY A 110 -2.39 -2.70 -11.73
C GLY A 110 -2.27 -3.19 -13.19
N ASP A 111 -2.96 -4.27 -13.55
CA ASP A 111 -2.94 -4.85 -14.90
C ASP A 111 -3.95 -4.21 -15.85
N LEU A 112 -5.10 -3.72 -15.35
CA LEU A 112 -6.13 -3.07 -16.20
C LEU A 112 -5.74 -1.67 -16.68
N GLY A 113 -4.59 -1.13 -16.27
CA GLY A 113 -4.21 0.23 -16.58
C GLY A 113 -5.12 1.22 -15.86
N ILE A 114 -5.06 1.20 -14.52
CA ILE A 114 -5.62 2.22 -13.59
C ILE A 114 -5.80 3.58 -14.23
N ASP A 115 -4.75 4.09 -14.90
CA ASP A 115 -4.79 5.39 -15.54
C ASP A 115 -5.96 5.51 -16.51
N GLU A 116 -6.23 4.57 -17.41
CA GLU A 116 -7.23 4.79 -18.46
C GLU A 116 -8.66 4.75 -17.92
N THR A 117 -9.05 3.74 -17.11
CA THR A 117 -10.42 3.66 -16.58
C THR A 117 -10.70 4.76 -15.55
N LEU A 118 -9.78 4.99 -14.61
CA LEU A 118 -9.98 6.03 -13.58
C LEU A 118 -9.93 7.43 -14.17
N THR A 119 -9.03 7.67 -15.13
CA THR A 119 -8.99 8.96 -15.83
C THR A 119 -10.27 9.16 -16.63
N ASN A 120 -10.75 8.17 -17.40
CA ASN A 120 -11.98 8.33 -18.18
C ASN A 120 -13.20 8.65 -17.31
N GLU A 121 -13.39 7.92 -16.20
CA GLU A 121 -14.53 8.17 -15.30
C GLU A 121 -14.41 9.53 -14.60
N THR A 122 -13.20 9.87 -14.15
CA THR A 122 -12.97 11.17 -13.48
C THR A 122 -13.05 12.34 -14.45
N ASP A 123 -12.62 12.18 -15.71
CA ASP A 123 -12.76 13.16 -16.78
C ASP A 123 -14.23 13.36 -17.17
N GLU A 124 -15.04 12.29 -17.17
CA GLU A 124 -16.48 12.39 -17.44
C GLU A 124 -17.22 13.15 -16.34
N LEU A 125 -16.86 12.88 -15.08
CA LEU A 125 -17.43 13.57 -13.92
C LEU A 125 -16.90 14.99 -13.76
N PHE A 126 -15.63 15.26 -14.06
CA PHE A 126 -14.99 16.57 -13.89
C PHE A 126 -14.42 17.09 -15.21
N PRO A 127 -15.27 17.37 -16.22
CA PRO A 127 -14.82 17.78 -17.55
C PRO A 127 -14.17 19.17 -17.57
N ASP A 128 -14.36 19.94 -16.50
CA ASP A 128 -13.80 21.26 -16.25
C ASP A 128 -12.55 21.23 -15.34
N ALA A 129 -12.11 20.04 -14.93
CA ALA A 129 -10.83 19.88 -14.26
C ALA A 129 -9.69 20.35 -15.16
N ARG A 130 -8.81 21.19 -14.59
CA ARG A 130 -7.56 21.58 -15.24
C ARG A 130 -6.60 20.39 -15.28
N ASP A 131 -6.55 19.66 -14.18
CA ASP A 131 -5.62 18.56 -13.96
C ASP A 131 -6.24 17.54 -13.01
N ILE A 132 -5.94 16.26 -13.26
CA ILE A 132 -6.36 15.13 -12.43
C ILE A 132 -5.13 14.25 -12.24
N ASP A 133 -4.79 13.95 -11.00
CA ASP A 133 -3.65 13.12 -10.64
C ASP A 133 -4.06 11.98 -9.70
N PHE A 134 -3.40 10.84 -9.85
CA PHE A 134 -3.68 9.62 -9.09
C PHE A 134 -2.39 9.10 -8.44
N ASP A 135 -2.34 9.14 -7.12
CA ASP A 135 -1.28 8.46 -6.36
C ASP A 135 -1.76 7.09 -5.91
N LEU A 136 -1.14 6.05 -6.47
CA LEU A 136 -1.31 4.68 -6.00
C LEU A 136 -0.41 4.43 -4.80
N VAL A 137 -1.02 4.32 -3.62
CA VAL A 137 -0.32 3.93 -2.40
C VAL A 137 -0.63 2.47 -2.12
N SER A 138 0.30 1.59 -2.50
CA SER A 138 0.24 0.20 -2.05
C SER A 138 0.65 0.10 -0.58
N SER A 139 -0.27 -0.37 0.26
CA SER A 139 0.08 -0.97 1.53
C SER A 139 0.03 -2.49 1.37
N ARG A 140 0.67 -3.24 2.28
CA ARG A 140 0.79 -4.71 2.17
C ARG A 140 -0.50 -5.44 1.81
N ASN A 141 -1.67 -4.87 2.17
CA ASN A 141 -2.97 -5.54 2.05
C ASN A 141 -4.07 -4.64 1.46
N SER A 142 -3.73 -3.49 0.88
CA SER A 142 -4.72 -2.63 0.22
C SER A 142 -4.06 -1.71 -0.78
N LEU A 143 -4.72 -1.52 -1.92
CA LEU A 143 -4.46 -0.41 -2.82
C LEU A 143 -5.28 0.78 -2.30
N LEU A 144 -4.59 1.82 -1.86
CA LEU A 144 -5.19 3.13 -1.62
C LEU A 144 -4.95 3.98 -2.86
N ILE A 145 -6.01 4.45 -3.49
CA ILE A 145 -5.92 5.44 -4.57
C ILE A 145 -6.17 6.82 -3.97
N ASN A 146 -5.19 7.71 -4.02
CA ASN A 146 -5.45 9.12 -3.75
C ASN A 146 -5.72 9.82 -5.07
N SER A 147 -6.89 10.42 -5.18
CA SER A 147 -7.28 11.22 -6.34
C SER A 147 -7.17 12.70 -5.98
N TYR A 148 -6.46 13.45 -6.81
CA TYR A 148 -6.32 14.90 -6.69
C TYR A 148 -6.95 15.52 -7.93
N ILE A 149 -8.03 16.25 -7.74
CA ILE A 149 -8.79 16.89 -8.82
C ILE A 149 -8.62 18.39 -8.66
N TYR A 150 -8.09 19.06 -9.68
CA TYR A 150 -7.80 20.49 -9.65
C TYR A 150 -8.76 21.24 -10.55
N LEU A 151 -9.71 21.97 -9.95
CA LEU A 151 -10.71 22.80 -10.62
C LEU A 151 -10.25 24.26 -10.64
N SER A 152 -10.47 24.93 -11.77
CA SER A 152 -10.25 26.36 -11.90
C SER A 152 -11.48 27.12 -11.41
N LEU A 153 -11.31 27.99 -10.41
CA LEU A 153 -12.34 28.89 -9.94
C LEU A 153 -12.43 30.13 -10.83
N GLU A 154 -13.53 30.26 -11.57
CA GLU A 154 -14.06 31.58 -11.89
C GLU A 154 -15.05 31.98 -10.77
N GLU A 155 -14.78 33.10 -10.10
CA GLU A 155 -15.25 33.48 -8.76
C GLU A 155 -16.77 33.44 -8.52
N ASP A 156 -17.58 33.42 -9.58
CA ASP A 156 -19.05 33.52 -9.53
C ASP A 156 -19.80 32.34 -10.21
N ALA A 157 -19.11 31.26 -10.60
CA ALA A 157 -19.67 30.26 -11.51
C ALA A 157 -19.94 28.85 -10.94
N ILE A 158 -19.56 28.55 -9.68
CA ILE A 158 -19.75 27.20 -9.14
C ILE A 158 -21.19 26.97 -8.69
N ASP A 159 -21.83 25.97 -9.28
CA ASP A 159 -23.00 25.33 -8.70
C ASP A 159 -22.54 24.25 -7.69
N TRP A 160 -22.60 24.60 -6.41
CA TRP A 160 -22.15 23.70 -5.33
C TRP A 160 -22.98 22.42 -5.22
N ASP A 161 -24.26 22.45 -5.64
CA ASP A 161 -25.10 21.26 -5.60
C ASP A 161 -24.64 20.27 -6.70
N GLU A 162 -24.26 20.76 -7.88
CA GLU A 162 -23.72 19.95 -8.99
C GLU A 162 -22.31 19.41 -8.68
N GLU A 163 -21.45 20.19 -8.01
CA GLU A 163 -20.14 19.70 -7.53
C GLU A 163 -20.30 18.59 -6.48
N GLU A 164 -21.23 18.77 -5.54
CA GLU A 164 -21.49 17.77 -4.51
C GLU A 164 -21.98 16.45 -5.13
N GLU A 165 -22.87 16.52 -6.13
CA GLU A 165 -23.35 15.36 -6.88
C GLU A 165 -22.20 14.62 -7.59
N ARG A 166 -21.34 15.33 -8.32
CA ARG A 166 -20.16 14.73 -9.00
C ARG A 166 -19.21 14.03 -8.03
N ILE A 167 -18.97 14.60 -6.85
CA ILE A 167 -18.14 13.96 -5.82
C ILE A 167 -18.81 12.69 -5.28
N TYR A 168 -20.13 12.70 -5.07
CA TYR A 168 -20.85 11.50 -4.64
C TYR A 168 -20.84 10.41 -5.69
N ASP A 169 -21.00 10.74 -6.97
CA ASP A 169 -20.95 9.79 -8.07
C ASP A 169 -19.55 9.13 -8.14
N LEU A 170 -18.47 9.90 -7.99
CA LEU A 170 -17.11 9.35 -7.92
C LEU A 170 -16.92 8.44 -6.68
N ILE A 171 -17.51 8.80 -5.54
CA ILE A 171 -17.48 7.96 -4.33
C ILE A 171 -18.26 6.66 -4.55
N GLU A 172 -19.40 6.71 -5.23
CA GLU A 172 -20.22 5.53 -5.56
C GLU A 172 -19.47 4.62 -6.52
N PHE A 173 -18.89 5.16 -7.59
CA PHE A 173 -18.01 4.43 -8.50
C PHE A 173 -16.88 3.70 -7.74
N TYR A 174 -16.14 4.40 -6.87
CA TYR A 174 -15.10 3.76 -6.05
C TYR A 174 -15.64 2.69 -5.11
N ARG A 175 -16.84 2.85 -4.58
CA ARG A 175 -17.47 1.85 -3.72
C ARG A 175 -17.85 0.61 -4.52
N ASP A 176 -18.49 0.79 -5.67
CA ASP A 176 -18.95 -0.30 -6.53
C ASP A 176 -17.78 -1.12 -7.06
N GLU A 177 -16.67 -0.44 -7.36
CA GLU A 177 -15.42 -1.07 -7.77
C GLU A 177 -14.56 -1.60 -6.62
N ASN A 178 -15.04 -1.51 -5.36
CA ASN A 178 -14.33 -1.92 -4.14
C ASN A 178 -12.94 -1.28 -3.99
N ILE A 179 -12.79 -0.05 -4.47
CA ILE A 179 -11.57 0.75 -4.38
C ILE A 179 -11.55 1.48 -3.04
N TYR A 180 -10.48 1.30 -2.28
CA TYR A 180 -10.21 2.13 -1.10
C TYR A 180 -9.52 3.41 -1.55
N SER A 181 -10.09 4.58 -1.27
CA SER A 181 -9.59 5.83 -1.85
C SER A 181 -9.64 7.02 -0.89
N THR A 182 -8.92 8.07 -1.26
CA THR A 182 -9.07 9.41 -0.71
C THR A 182 -9.23 10.38 -1.88
N ILE A 183 -10.39 11.04 -1.94
CA ILE A 183 -10.67 12.06 -2.96
C ILE A 183 -10.35 13.43 -2.36
N ARG A 184 -9.55 14.22 -3.08
CA ARG A 184 -9.25 15.61 -2.75
C ARG A 184 -9.56 16.49 -3.96
N VAL A 185 -10.53 17.39 -3.79
CA VAL A 185 -10.87 18.38 -4.80
C VAL A 185 -10.29 19.73 -4.37
N TYR A 186 -9.44 20.29 -5.22
CA TYR A 186 -8.80 21.59 -5.04
C TYR A 186 -9.46 22.59 -5.96
N TYR A 187 -9.95 23.67 -5.36
CA TYR A 187 -10.53 24.79 -6.09
C TYR A 187 -9.49 25.91 -6.12
N GLU A 188 -8.81 26.07 -7.25
CA GLU A 188 -7.77 27.08 -7.43
C GLU A 188 -8.35 28.32 -8.09
N ASN A 189 -8.31 29.46 -7.40
CA ASN A 189 -8.55 30.76 -8.02
C ASN A 189 -7.25 31.20 -8.70
N ILE A 190 -7.20 30.98 -10.01
CA ILE A 190 -6.02 31.26 -10.84
C ILE A 190 -5.65 32.75 -10.77
N ASP A 191 -6.62 33.65 -10.71
CA ASP A 191 -6.38 35.09 -10.63
C ASP A 191 -5.72 35.45 -9.29
N LEU A 192 -6.23 34.92 -8.17
CA LEU A 192 -5.63 35.09 -6.84
C LEU A 192 -4.20 34.50 -6.80
N MET A 193 -3.99 33.38 -7.49
CA MET A 193 -2.70 32.72 -7.54
C MET A 193 -1.67 33.53 -8.35
N TYR A 194 -2.09 34.15 -9.46
CA TYR A 194 -1.25 35.08 -10.21
C TYR A 194 -0.97 36.36 -9.41
N GLU A 195 -1.96 36.93 -8.72
CA GLU A 195 -1.76 38.10 -7.84
C GLU A 195 -0.72 37.80 -6.75
N MET A 196 -0.80 36.63 -6.10
CA MET A 196 0.18 36.22 -5.09
C MET A 196 1.59 36.05 -5.66
N ILE A 197 1.71 35.45 -6.85
CA ILE A 197 3.01 35.29 -7.54
C ILE A 197 3.56 36.66 -7.95
N GLU A 198 2.72 37.58 -8.43
CA GLU A 198 3.14 38.92 -8.84
C GLU A 198 3.58 39.76 -7.62
N GLU A 199 2.86 39.68 -6.49
CA GLU A 199 3.24 40.30 -5.21
C GLU A 199 4.57 39.76 -4.68
N GLU A 200 4.76 38.43 -4.68
CA GLU A 200 6.01 37.80 -4.23
C GLU A 200 7.19 38.14 -5.16
N LEU A 201 6.95 38.24 -6.48
CA LEU A 201 7.96 38.70 -7.44
C LEU A 201 8.28 40.20 -7.31
N GLU A 202 7.32 41.05 -6.95
CA GLU A 202 7.56 42.46 -6.62
C GLU A 202 8.36 42.60 -5.31
N GLU A 203 8.09 41.78 -4.30
CA GLU A 203 8.85 41.71 -3.04
C GLU A 203 10.30 41.29 -3.29
N ILE A 204 10.52 40.23 -4.08
CA ILE A 204 11.89 39.77 -4.45
C ILE A 204 12.65 40.81 -5.29
N ASN A 205 11.94 41.61 -6.09
CA ASN A 205 12.54 42.67 -6.91
C ASN A 205 12.53 44.05 -6.21
N ALA A 206 12.21 44.10 -4.91
CA ALA A 206 12.23 45.34 -4.15
C ALA A 206 13.64 45.96 -4.19
N PRO A 207 13.78 47.25 -4.56
CA PRO A 207 15.08 47.89 -4.70
C PRO A 207 15.92 47.91 -3.42
N GLU A 208 15.30 47.77 -2.25
CA GLU A 208 15.99 47.75 -0.95
C GLU A 208 16.81 46.46 -0.76
N ASP A 209 16.31 45.30 -1.20
CA ASP A 209 17.03 44.02 -1.07
C ASP A 209 18.14 43.84 -2.13
N VAL A 210 17.99 44.46 -3.30
CA VAL A 210 19.04 44.52 -4.33
C VAL A 210 20.18 45.46 -3.90
N ALA A 211 19.88 46.50 -3.11
CA ALA A 211 20.88 47.43 -2.60
C ALA A 211 21.74 46.81 -1.49
N ASP A 212 21.14 46.04 -0.56
CA ASP A 212 21.89 45.32 0.47
C ASP A 212 22.81 44.23 -0.13
N TYR A 213 22.34 43.49 -1.15
CA TYR A 213 23.18 42.51 -1.85
C TYR A 213 24.36 43.14 -2.62
N GLN A 214 24.20 44.35 -3.16
CA GLN A 214 25.29 45.07 -3.83
C GLN A 214 26.27 45.69 -2.83
N GLN A 215 25.80 46.08 -1.65
CA GLN A 215 26.64 46.62 -0.57
C GLN A 215 27.53 45.52 0.06
N ASP A 216 27.02 44.30 0.24
CA ASP A 216 27.81 43.16 0.74
C ASP A 216 28.89 42.69 -0.26
N ILE A 217 28.63 42.82 -1.58
CA ILE A 217 29.63 42.54 -2.63
C ILE A 217 30.75 43.61 -2.67
N GLU A 218 30.45 44.85 -2.28
CA GLU A 218 31.46 45.93 -2.19
C GLU A 218 32.24 45.92 -0.86
N GLU A 219 31.65 45.43 0.25
CA GLU A 219 32.35 45.31 1.54
C GLU A 219 33.21 44.04 1.69
N ASP A 220 32.86 42.90 1.08
CA ASP A 220 33.69 41.68 1.10
C ASP A 220 34.66 41.58 -0.08
N GLY A 221 35.38 42.68 -0.34
CA GLY A 221 36.51 42.77 -1.27
C GLY A 221 37.70 41.86 -0.93
N SER A 222 37.48 40.61 -0.51
CA SER A 222 38.49 39.55 -0.53
C SER A 222 37.89 38.14 -0.61
N VAL A 223 37.57 37.65 -1.81
CA VAL A 223 37.79 36.24 -2.14
C VAL A 223 38.39 36.12 -3.55
N THR A 224 39.71 36.08 -3.59
CA THR A 224 40.44 35.13 -4.46
C THR A 224 40.27 33.72 -3.96
#